data_AF-A0A396PZY3-F1
#
_entry.id   AF-A0A396PZY3-F1
#
_cell.length_a   1.000
_cell.length_b   1.000
_cell.length_c   1.000
_cell.angle_alpha   90.00
_cell.angle_beta   90.00
_cell.angle_gamma   90.00
#
_symmetry.space_group_name_H-M   'P 1'
#
loop_
_entity.id
_entity.type
_entity.pdbx_description
1 polymer ?
#
loop_
_entity_poly.entity_id
_entity_poly.type
_entity_poly.pdbx_seq_one_letter_code
_entity_poly.pdbx_strand_id
1 'polypeptide(L)'
;MSNIVLITAGSSIAHYAEMLRKTLPAPENLSIVNCYMEEAVNYARNQLPSDTDVLIARGNTAKLLKAAHLSIPIVTIPIQDSELIQSIESAKKAYDAKDTSIAYLGIEDVLQSVREFLNLMHCKIRLYPINSSQDIRTGIQRAKREGVKVVIGGIYTQQLAAEAGLDCILLESSLASVKEAYERALEVQRGFILQRKKVQERTLILNSITDGILSINETGRVTVCNPAAETYFGSSSAYLCGKSFAPLFPQSEKELIQKCFTLGQSVTHHSFFLNDQTFQLSINPIFAGSSCRGAVLTFSPESSHFRPDSAKQRMHQHGLTSMQSNAKDNKKGDFSSFFELTGTHPLFQHAISLGIRYAKLSMPVLLIGEEGTGKETFARCMHHLDPQNPQIFVSREASLLTTDDLLSANTGTLYIRNAHRLSLSMQETLSDLLRTGSVRLDLQTRKALRLRLMLGSDQDLSKLLTSGFYYLVNSLILPLPSLAQRREDIPLLAHNKISYFNQLYEKSCNDTPEFCETLTLEAWPGNIRQLESLIQRMVLLSEPDAVFTGKESLSIPDDTAFYQHLLHDSPLAKADSDISVPAAQPGILIKRRNVTFEELRELDRFYHGKKTLIAQKLGISRSTLWRFYKMMENLNI
;
A
#
# COMPACT_ATOMS: atom_id res chain seq x y z
N MET A 1 -0.15 -15.76 4.16
CA MET A 1 -1.11 -16.78 4.63
C MET A 1 -1.35 -16.49 6.10
N SER A 2 -2.59 -16.68 6.56
CA SER A 2 -3.06 -16.04 7.80
C SER A 2 -3.85 -17.07 8.61
N ASN A 3 -3.16 -17.81 9.47
CA ASN A 3 -3.60 -19.13 9.92
C ASN A 3 -4.42 -19.05 11.22
N ILE A 4 -5.64 -19.56 11.20
CA ILE A 4 -6.54 -19.67 12.36
C ILE A 4 -6.59 -21.14 12.77
N VAL A 5 -6.25 -21.42 14.03
CA VAL A 5 -6.20 -22.78 14.58
C VAL A 5 -7.36 -22.99 15.56
N LEU A 6 -8.28 -23.88 15.22
CA LEU A 6 -9.41 -24.28 16.05
C LEU A 6 -9.06 -25.57 16.82
N ILE A 7 -9.03 -25.46 18.15
CA ILE A 7 -8.77 -26.56 19.08
C ILE A 7 -10.11 -27.08 19.63
N THR A 8 -10.40 -28.36 19.39
CA THR A 8 -11.63 -29.01 19.87
C THR A 8 -11.47 -30.53 19.98
N ALA A 9 -12.05 -31.13 21.03
CA ALA A 9 -12.26 -32.58 21.10
C ALA A 9 -13.66 -33.02 20.63
N GLY A 10 -14.55 -32.06 20.31
CA GLY A 10 -15.95 -32.34 20.04
C GLY A 10 -16.18 -32.75 18.60
N SER A 11 -16.74 -33.95 18.38
CA SER A 11 -17.17 -34.44 17.07
C SER A 11 -18.10 -33.46 16.36
N SER A 12 -19.10 -32.90 17.05
CA SER A 12 -20.00 -31.88 16.50
C SER A 12 -19.29 -30.57 16.16
N ILE A 13 -18.45 -30.03 17.05
CA ILE A 13 -17.66 -28.81 16.79
C ILE A 13 -16.70 -29.02 15.59
N ALA A 14 -15.99 -30.15 15.53
CA ALA A 14 -15.09 -30.48 14.44
C ALA A 14 -15.84 -30.65 13.11
N HIS A 15 -17.01 -31.31 13.14
CA HIS A 15 -17.89 -31.46 11.98
C HIS A 15 -18.38 -30.09 11.47
N TYR A 16 -18.85 -29.20 12.34
CA TYR A 16 -19.27 -27.86 11.96
C TYR A 16 -18.11 -26.97 11.49
N ALA A 17 -16.91 -27.14 12.05
CA ALA A 17 -15.70 -26.46 11.57
C ALA A 17 -15.28 -26.96 10.17
N GLU A 18 -15.37 -28.26 9.88
CA GLU A 18 -15.15 -28.82 8.53
C GLU A 18 -16.23 -28.40 7.53
N MET A 19 -17.51 -28.35 7.94
CA MET A 19 -18.59 -27.78 7.11
C MET A 19 -18.31 -26.32 6.78
N LEU A 20 -17.95 -25.51 7.79
CA LEU A 20 -17.61 -24.11 7.61
C LEU A 20 -16.38 -23.96 6.70
N ARG A 21 -15.30 -24.75 6.89
CA ARG A 21 -14.10 -24.70 6.07
C ARG A 21 -14.40 -24.88 4.58
N LYS A 22 -15.30 -25.80 4.22
CA LYS A 22 -15.75 -26.03 2.82
C LYS A 22 -16.51 -24.85 2.19
N THR A 23 -16.99 -23.90 2.99
CA THR A 23 -17.67 -22.68 2.53
C THR A 23 -16.77 -21.44 2.48
N LEU A 24 -15.52 -21.55 2.93
CA LEU A 24 -14.58 -20.43 2.92
C LEU A 24 -13.94 -20.22 1.54
N PRO A 25 -13.65 -18.97 1.14
CA PRO A 25 -12.94 -18.69 -0.12
C PRO A 25 -11.44 -19.06 -0.08
N ALA A 26 -10.93 -19.45 1.08
CA ALA A 26 -9.52 -19.78 1.32
C ALA A 26 -9.42 -20.84 2.45
N PRO A 27 -9.88 -22.08 2.20
CA PRO A 27 -10.12 -23.11 3.22
C PRO A 27 -8.88 -23.49 4.03
N GLU A 28 -7.69 -23.42 3.43
CA GLU A 28 -6.40 -23.73 4.05
C GLU A 28 -6.03 -22.82 5.24
N ASN A 29 -6.71 -21.69 5.44
CA ASN A 29 -6.48 -20.78 6.57
C ASN A 29 -7.23 -21.19 7.86
N LEU A 30 -7.99 -22.29 7.86
CA LEU A 30 -8.64 -22.85 9.05
C LEU A 30 -8.13 -24.27 9.37
N SER A 31 -7.13 -24.32 10.24
CA SER A 31 -6.58 -25.56 10.80
C SER A 31 -7.46 -26.07 11.95
N ILE A 32 -7.72 -27.38 12.01
CA ILE A 32 -8.54 -28.00 13.08
C ILE A 32 -7.67 -29.03 13.81
N VAL A 33 -7.58 -28.94 15.14
CA VAL A 33 -6.71 -29.76 15.99
C VAL A 33 -7.51 -30.46 17.08
N ASN A 34 -7.41 -31.78 17.12
CA ASN A 34 -8.10 -32.62 18.11
C ASN A 34 -7.30 -32.76 19.41
N CYS A 35 -7.49 -31.81 20.33
CA CYS A 35 -6.98 -31.87 21.70
C CYS A 35 -7.84 -31.00 22.65
N TYR A 36 -7.66 -31.16 23.96
CA TYR A 36 -8.47 -30.48 24.98
C TYR A 36 -7.70 -30.27 26.29
N MET A 37 -8.26 -29.43 27.18
CA MET A 37 -7.77 -29.22 28.55
C MET A 37 -6.24 -28.99 28.64
N GLU A 38 -5.50 -29.76 29.44
CA GLU A 38 -4.05 -29.63 29.60
C GLU A 38 -3.26 -30.01 28.33
N GLU A 39 -3.75 -30.94 27.51
CA GLU A 39 -3.13 -31.31 26.22
C GLU A 39 -3.14 -30.14 25.23
N ALA A 40 -4.24 -29.38 25.19
CA ALA A 40 -4.36 -28.19 24.36
C ALA A 40 -3.36 -27.10 24.75
N VAL A 41 -3.09 -26.94 26.06
CA VAL A 41 -2.06 -26.00 26.55
C VAL A 41 -0.66 -26.48 26.19
N ASN A 42 -0.39 -27.78 26.23
CA ASN A 42 0.87 -28.37 25.78
C ASN A 42 1.08 -28.15 24.27
N TYR A 43 0.08 -28.47 23.46
CA TYR A 43 0.08 -28.23 22.00
C TYR A 43 0.34 -26.75 21.68
N ALA A 44 -0.43 -25.85 22.29
CA ALA A 44 -0.33 -24.41 22.04
C ALA A 44 1.00 -23.76 22.47
N ARG A 45 1.80 -24.43 23.31
CA ARG A 45 3.15 -23.99 23.71
C ARG A 45 4.27 -24.61 22.88
N ASN A 46 4.15 -25.89 22.52
CA ASN A 46 5.27 -26.68 22.02
C ASN A 46 5.14 -27.16 20.56
N GLN A 47 3.94 -27.07 19.96
CA GLN A 47 3.64 -27.64 18.64
C GLN A 47 2.83 -26.71 17.73
N LEU A 48 2.53 -25.50 18.18
CA LEU A 48 1.71 -24.53 17.45
C LEU A 48 2.50 -23.90 16.28
N PRO A 49 1.96 -23.83 15.05
CA PRO A 49 2.64 -23.21 13.91
C PRO A 49 2.97 -21.73 14.16
N SER A 50 4.15 -21.28 13.75
CA SER A 50 4.66 -19.92 13.99
C SER A 50 3.97 -18.81 13.16
N ASP A 51 3.15 -19.22 12.19
CA ASP A 51 2.24 -18.40 11.37
C ASP A 51 0.81 -18.33 11.93
N THR A 52 0.52 -18.95 13.09
CA THR A 52 -0.78 -18.86 13.75
C THR A 52 -1.07 -17.44 14.24
N ASP A 53 -2.11 -16.80 13.68
CA ASP A 53 -2.55 -15.46 14.11
C ASP A 53 -3.53 -15.52 15.29
N VAL A 54 -4.42 -16.54 15.33
CA VAL A 54 -5.52 -16.63 16.30
C VAL A 54 -5.83 -18.09 16.66
N LEU A 55 -6.06 -18.34 17.94
CA LEU A 55 -6.61 -19.60 18.47
C LEU A 55 -8.13 -19.51 18.67
N ILE A 56 -8.87 -20.56 18.31
CA ILE A 56 -10.30 -20.72 18.66
C ILE A 56 -10.45 -21.96 19.57
N ALA A 57 -11.17 -21.84 20.68
CA ALA A 57 -11.52 -22.96 21.55
C ALA A 57 -12.87 -22.75 22.26
N ARG A 58 -13.52 -23.81 22.77
CA ARG A 58 -14.74 -23.73 23.61
C ARG A 58 -14.43 -24.00 25.08
N GLY A 59 -15.24 -23.44 25.97
CA GLY A 59 -15.35 -23.87 27.37
C GLY A 59 -14.03 -23.87 28.14
N ASN A 60 -13.82 -24.89 28.99
CA ASN A 60 -12.71 -24.89 29.94
C ASN A 60 -11.33 -24.97 29.25
N THR A 61 -11.24 -25.60 28.07
CA THR A 61 -10.05 -25.55 27.21
C THR A 61 -9.69 -24.10 26.85
N ALA A 62 -10.67 -23.26 26.51
CA ALA A 62 -10.44 -21.84 26.24
C ALA A 62 -10.03 -21.05 27.50
N LYS A 63 -10.57 -21.40 28.68
CA LYS A 63 -10.18 -20.80 29.97
C LYS A 63 -8.72 -21.14 30.33
N LEU A 64 -8.33 -22.40 30.17
CA LEU A 64 -6.96 -22.88 30.39
C LEU A 64 -5.95 -22.27 29.41
N LEU A 65 -6.29 -22.17 28.11
CA LEU A 65 -5.46 -21.49 27.11
C LEU A 65 -5.25 -20.00 27.45
N LYS A 66 -6.30 -19.30 27.91
CA LYS A 66 -6.18 -17.90 28.34
C LYS A 66 -5.31 -17.74 29.60
N ALA A 67 -5.42 -18.66 30.55
CA ALA A 67 -4.56 -18.71 31.73
C ALA A 67 -3.10 -19.13 31.42
N ALA A 68 -2.83 -19.69 30.24
CA ALA A 68 -1.49 -20.15 29.86
C ALA A 68 -0.52 -19.03 29.44
N HIS A 69 -0.98 -17.76 29.39
CA HIS A 69 -0.20 -16.57 29.00
C HIS A 69 0.50 -16.69 27.64
N LEU A 70 -0.24 -17.16 26.62
CA LEU A 70 0.24 -17.26 25.24
C LEU A 70 0.39 -15.88 24.58
N SER A 71 1.32 -15.77 23.64
CA SER A 71 1.56 -14.57 22.82
C SER A 71 0.57 -14.37 21.66
N ILE A 72 -0.37 -15.31 21.49
CA ILE A 72 -1.35 -15.38 20.40
C ILE A 72 -2.76 -15.21 21.00
N PRO A 73 -3.63 -14.36 20.42
CA PRO A 73 -4.98 -14.13 20.92
C PRO A 73 -5.88 -15.37 20.82
N ILE A 74 -6.77 -15.53 21.81
CA ILE A 74 -7.67 -16.67 21.94
C ILE A 74 -9.13 -16.22 21.92
N VAL A 75 -9.83 -16.55 20.84
CA VAL A 75 -11.27 -16.39 20.71
C VAL A 75 -11.99 -17.59 21.31
N THR A 76 -13.10 -17.35 22.01
CA THR A 76 -13.89 -18.38 22.66
C THR A 76 -15.17 -18.63 21.88
N ILE A 77 -15.43 -19.90 21.54
CA ILE A 77 -16.73 -20.34 21.05
C ILE A 77 -17.74 -20.13 22.19
N PRO A 78 -18.79 -19.31 22.01
CA PRO A 78 -19.78 -19.07 23.05
C PRO A 78 -20.57 -20.36 23.35
N ILE A 79 -21.22 -20.35 24.51
CA ILE A 79 -22.35 -21.24 24.79
C ILE A 79 -23.59 -20.37 24.59
N GLN A 80 -24.50 -20.79 23.71
CA GLN A 80 -25.75 -20.07 23.45
C GLN A 80 -26.88 -20.63 24.31
N ASP A 81 -27.83 -19.79 24.72
CA ASP A 81 -28.96 -20.19 25.58
C ASP A 81 -29.82 -21.29 24.94
N SER A 82 -29.90 -21.30 23.61
CA SER A 82 -30.51 -22.37 22.81
C SER A 82 -29.89 -23.75 23.04
N GLU A 83 -28.56 -23.84 23.13
CA GLU A 83 -27.82 -25.07 23.39
C GLU A 83 -28.10 -25.59 24.81
N LEU A 84 -28.19 -24.68 25.78
CA LEU A 84 -28.53 -24.98 27.17
C LEU A 84 -29.98 -25.45 27.30
N ILE A 85 -30.93 -24.76 26.68
CA ILE A 85 -32.36 -25.12 26.66
C ILE A 85 -32.56 -26.50 26.04
N GLN A 86 -31.97 -26.77 24.88
CA GLN A 86 -32.07 -28.07 24.22
C GLN A 86 -31.45 -29.21 25.05
N SER A 87 -30.32 -28.96 25.72
CA SER A 87 -29.70 -29.93 26.63
C SER A 87 -30.57 -30.22 27.85
N ILE A 88 -31.19 -29.19 28.44
CA ILE A 88 -32.11 -29.32 29.59
C ILE A 88 -33.40 -30.06 29.18
N GLU A 89 -33.98 -29.71 28.02
CA GLU A 89 -35.17 -30.38 27.51
C GLU A 89 -34.91 -31.87 27.22
N SER A 90 -33.76 -32.18 26.62
CA SER A 90 -33.29 -33.55 26.40
C SER A 90 -33.11 -34.32 27.72
N ALA A 91 -32.57 -33.67 28.76
CA ALA A 91 -32.42 -34.27 30.09
C ALA A 91 -33.78 -34.59 30.75
N LYS A 92 -34.77 -33.70 30.63
CA LYS A 92 -36.13 -33.95 31.13
C LYS A 92 -36.79 -35.11 30.37
N LYS A 93 -36.71 -35.11 29.03
CA LYS A 93 -37.30 -36.13 28.14
C LYS A 93 -36.69 -37.52 28.31
N ALA A 94 -35.37 -37.65 28.42
CA ALA A 94 -34.69 -38.94 28.45
C ALA A 94 -34.78 -39.67 29.80
N TYR A 95 -34.96 -38.95 30.91
CA TYR A 95 -34.81 -39.52 32.27
C TYR A 95 -36.06 -39.45 33.15
N ASP A 96 -37.18 -38.94 32.61
CA ASP A 96 -38.35 -38.48 33.37
C ASP A 96 -37.90 -37.70 34.62
N ALA A 97 -37.05 -36.70 34.36
CA ALA A 97 -36.27 -36.04 35.38
C ALA A 97 -36.97 -34.77 35.87
N LYS A 98 -37.40 -34.79 37.13
CA LYS A 98 -37.66 -33.57 37.89
C LYS A 98 -36.36 -32.74 37.93
N ASP A 99 -36.47 -31.42 37.85
CA ASP A 99 -35.31 -30.52 37.72
C ASP A 99 -34.20 -30.79 38.75
N THR A 100 -34.58 -31.13 39.98
CA THR A 100 -33.66 -31.43 41.09
C THR A 100 -32.78 -32.65 40.83
N SER A 101 -33.21 -33.60 39.98
CA SER A 101 -32.42 -34.74 39.54
C SER A 101 -31.54 -34.47 38.31
N ILE A 102 -31.49 -33.22 37.83
CA ILE A 102 -30.60 -32.74 36.78
C ILE A 102 -29.52 -31.85 37.42
N ALA A 103 -28.28 -31.96 36.96
CA ALA A 103 -27.22 -31.02 37.27
C ALA A 103 -26.59 -30.45 36.00
N TYR A 104 -26.15 -29.19 36.04
CA TYR A 104 -25.29 -28.58 35.03
C TYR A 104 -23.91 -28.32 35.62
N LEU A 105 -22.88 -28.83 34.94
CA LEU A 105 -21.47 -28.72 35.29
C LEU A 105 -20.81 -27.75 34.30
N GLY A 106 -20.43 -26.56 34.76
CA GLY A 106 -20.03 -25.45 33.89
C GLY A 106 -19.07 -24.45 34.54
N ILE A 107 -18.62 -23.48 33.76
CA ILE A 107 -17.68 -22.44 34.19
C ILE A 107 -18.45 -21.33 34.92
N GLU A 108 -17.90 -20.79 36.01
CA GLU A 108 -18.57 -19.76 36.84
C GLU A 108 -19.13 -18.58 36.01
N ASP A 109 -18.35 -18.09 35.05
CA ASP A 109 -18.68 -17.03 34.09
C ASP A 109 -20.03 -17.28 33.36
N VAL A 110 -20.36 -18.56 33.09
CA VAL A 110 -21.60 -19.00 32.43
C VAL A 110 -22.66 -19.40 33.45
N LEU A 111 -22.24 -19.92 34.62
CA LEU A 111 -23.15 -20.31 35.70
C LEU A 111 -23.93 -19.15 36.28
N GLN A 112 -23.43 -17.91 36.24
CA GLN A 112 -24.23 -16.75 36.62
C GLN A 112 -25.46 -16.60 35.71
N SER A 113 -25.26 -16.51 34.39
CA SER A 113 -26.35 -16.38 33.42
C SER A 113 -27.33 -17.56 33.46
N VAL A 114 -26.80 -18.78 33.60
CA VAL A 114 -27.63 -19.99 33.77
C VAL A 114 -28.46 -19.93 35.07
N ARG A 115 -27.90 -19.44 36.18
CA ARG A 115 -28.61 -19.28 37.47
C ARG A 115 -29.75 -18.26 37.36
N GLU A 116 -29.52 -17.16 36.66
CA GLU A 116 -30.53 -16.13 36.39
C GLU A 116 -31.66 -16.68 35.48
N PHE A 117 -31.32 -17.38 34.40
CA PHE A 117 -32.28 -18.06 33.51
C PHE A 117 -33.11 -19.13 34.24
N LEU A 118 -32.48 -19.98 35.06
CA LEU A 118 -33.17 -21.03 35.82
C LEU A 118 -34.15 -20.45 36.85
N ASN A 119 -33.83 -19.32 37.48
CA ASN A 119 -34.74 -18.62 38.38
C ASN A 119 -35.99 -18.11 37.64
N LEU A 120 -35.81 -17.51 36.46
CA LEU A 120 -36.92 -17.04 35.60
C LEU A 120 -37.81 -18.19 35.13
N MET A 121 -37.20 -19.32 34.73
CA MET A 121 -37.92 -20.54 34.32
C MET A 121 -38.40 -21.40 35.49
N HIS A 122 -38.22 -20.94 36.74
CA HIS A 122 -38.51 -21.65 38.00
C HIS A 122 -37.91 -23.08 38.10
N CYS A 123 -36.88 -23.37 37.31
CA CYS A 123 -36.30 -24.71 37.14
C CYS A 123 -35.22 -24.99 38.20
N LYS A 124 -35.44 -26.00 39.06
CA LYS A 124 -34.54 -26.31 40.20
C LYS A 124 -33.35 -27.20 39.85
N ILE A 125 -32.63 -26.86 38.77
CA ILE A 125 -31.44 -27.60 38.30
C ILE A 125 -30.23 -27.25 39.18
N ARG A 126 -29.44 -28.26 39.56
CA ARG A 126 -28.25 -28.07 40.40
C ARG A 126 -27.07 -27.54 39.60
N LEU A 127 -26.32 -26.58 40.15
CA LEU A 127 -25.20 -25.92 39.47
C LEU A 127 -23.87 -26.25 40.17
N TYR A 128 -22.88 -26.67 39.38
CA TYR A 128 -21.55 -27.03 39.88
C TYR A 128 -20.44 -26.32 39.08
N PRO A 129 -19.60 -25.49 39.74
CA PRO A 129 -18.55 -24.72 39.07
C PRO A 129 -17.32 -25.56 38.72
N ILE A 130 -16.74 -25.25 37.56
CA ILE A 130 -15.51 -25.84 37.02
C ILE A 130 -14.49 -24.72 36.83
N ASN A 131 -13.31 -24.88 37.43
CA ASN A 131 -12.10 -24.12 37.12
C ASN A 131 -10.91 -25.03 36.80
N SER A 132 -10.96 -26.30 37.21
CA SER A 132 -9.94 -27.33 37.01
C SER A 132 -10.54 -28.69 36.60
N SER A 133 -9.70 -29.59 36.11
CA SER A 133 -10.03 -31.00 35.86
C SER A 133 -10.50 -31.73 37.13
N GLN A 134 -9.99 -31.35 38.31
CA GLN A 134 -10.40 -31.92 39.60
C GLN A 134 -11.80 -31.47 40.04
N ASP A 135 -12.22 -30.25 39.72
CA ASP A 135 -13.57 -29.75 40.05
C ASP A 135 -14.66 -30.56 39.33
N ILE A 136 -14.37 -31.06 38.12
CA ILE A 136 -15.29 -31.90 37.35
C ILE A 136 -15.49 -33.24 38.08
N ARG A 137 -14.38 -33.86 38.53
CA ARG A 137 -14.39 -35.14 39.26
C ARG A 137 -15.09 -35.01 40.63
N THR A 138 -14.86 -33.91 41.37
CA THR A 138 -15.55 -33.67 42.65
C THR A 138 -17.02 -33.26 42.47
N GLY A 139 -17.34 -32.48 41.43
CA GLY A 139 -18.72 -32.11 41.06
C GLY A 139 -19.58 -33.33 40.70
N ILE A 140 -19.07 -34.25 39.89
CA ILE A 140 -19.74 -35.53 39.54
C ILE A 140 -19.97 -36.39 40.80
N GLN A 141 -18.94 -36.54 41.64
CA GLN A 141 -19.05 -37.26 42.92
C GLN A 141 -20.11 -36.64 43.85
N ARG A 142 -20.17 -35.31 43.91
CA ARG A 142 -21.16 -34.59 44.73
C ARG A 142 -22.57 -34.69 44.15
N ALA A 143 -22.74 -34.53 42.83
CA ALA A 143 -24.01 -34.71 42.14
C ALA A 143 -24.60 -36.11 42.42
N LYS A 144 -23.79 -37.17 42.33
CA LYS A 144 -24.21 -38.54 42.63
C LYS A 144 -24.68 -38.72 44.09
N ARG A 145 -23.96 -38.12 45.06
CA ARG A 145 -24.36 -38.13 46.49
C ARG A 145 -25.64 -37.33 46.76
N GLU A 146 -25.86 -36.27 46.00
CA GLU A 146 -27.04 -35.41 46.10
C GLU A 146 -28.30 -35.97 45.38
N GLY A 147 -28.20 -37.15 44.75
CA GLY A 147 -29.33 -37.82 44.09
C GLY A 147 -29.65 -37.26 42.69
N VAL A 148 -28.65 -36.73 41.99
CA VAL A 148 -28.74 -36.38 40.57
C VAL A 148 -28.79 -37.68 39.75
N LYS A 149 -29.70 -37.76 38.77
CA LYS A 149 -29.77 -38.84 37.76
C LYS A 149 -28.84 -38.57 36.57
N VAL A 150 -28.82 -37.32 36.09
CA VAL A 150 -28.14 -36.92 34.85
C VAL A 150 -27.43 -35.58 34.99
N VAL A 151 -26.22 -35.51 34.44
CA VAL A 151 -25.41 -34.29 34.31
C VAL A 151 -25.50 -33.73 32.90
N ILE A 152 -25.44 -32.41 32.75
CA ILE A 152 -25.21 -31.70 31.49
C ILE A 152 -23.81 -31.08 31.58
N GLY A 153 -22.95 -31.34 30.60
CA GLY A 153 -21.56 -30.88 30.63
C GLY A 153 -20.80 -31.08 29.32
N GLY A 154 -19.49 -30.84 29.35
CA GLY A 154 -18.62 -31.05 28.18
C GLY A 154 -18.18 -32.50 28.01
N ILE A 155 -17.43 -32.78 26.95
CA ILE A 155 -16.95 -34.13 26.58
C ILE A 155 -16.16 -34.79 27.73
N TYR A 156 -15.28 -34.03 28.37
CA TYR A 156 -14.50 -34.53 29.52
C TYR A 156 -15.37 -34.74 30.78
N THR A 157 -16.47 -33.98 30.92
CA THR A 157 -17.52 -34.27 31.91
C THR A 157 -18.22 -35.58 31.60
N GLN A 158 -18.56 -35.82 30.32
CA GLN A 158 -19.22 -37.04 29.85
C GLN A 158 -18.36 -38.29 30.09
N GLN A 159 -17.06 -38.22 29.80
CA GLN A 159 -16.10 -39.28 30.11
C GLN A 159 -16.02 -39.57 31.61
N LEU A 160 -15.78 -38.54 32.44
CA LEU A 160 -15.67 -38.70 33.89
C LEU A 160 -16.99 -39.14 34.56
N ALA A 161 -18.13 -38.82 33.96
CA ALA A 161 -19.44 -39.25 34.44
C ALA A 161 -19.68 -40.75 34.13
N ALA A 162 -19.30 -41.20 32.93
CA ALA A 162 -19.30 -42.62 32.58
C ALA A 162 -18.36 -43.43 33.49
N GLU A 163 -17.14 -42.96 33.76
CA GLU A 163 -16.22 -43.56 34.75
C GLU A 163 -16.85 -43.66 36.15
N ALA A 164 -17.67 -42.69 36.55
CA ALA A 164 -18.34 -42.65 37.84
C ALA A 164 -19.68 -43.42 37.88
N GLY A 165 -20.15 -43.97 36.75
CA GLY A 165 -21.49 -44.55 36.62
C GLY A 165 -22.59 -43.53 36.94
N LEU A 166 -22.54 -42.36 36.31
CA LEU A 166 -23.56 -41.32 36.33
C LEU A 166 -23.78 -40.85 34.89
N ASP A 167 -25.04 -40.73 34.47
CA ASP A 167 -25.35 -40.40 33.08
C ASP A 167 -25.04 -38.93 32.76
N CYS A 168 -24.60 -38.66 31.53
CA CYS A 168 -24.26 -37.32 31.09
C CYS A 168 -24.73 -37.03 29.67
N ILE A 169 -25.49 -35.95 29.52
CA ILE A 169 -25.85 -35.34 28.25
C ILE A 169 -24.76 -34.34 27.87
N LEU A 170 -24.27 -34.47 26.65
CA LEU A 170 -23.27 -33.58 26.08
C LEU A 170 -23.91 -32.24 25.72
N LEU A 171 -23.36 -31.15 26.26
CA LEU A 171 -23.66 -29.79 25.81
C LEU A 171 -23.03 -29.57 24.43
N GLU A 172 -23.77 -29.90 23.38
CA GLU A 172 -23.32 -29.72 21.99
C GLU A 172 -23.11 -28.24 21.63
N SER A 173 -22.45 -27.98 20.51
CA SER A 173 -22.42 -26.65 19.89
C SER A 173 -23.34 -26.62 18.68
N SER A 174 -23.98 -25.48 18.43
CA SER A 174 -24.61 -25.20 17.14
C SER A 174 -23.56 -24.79 16.09
N LEU A 175 -23.90 -24.96 14.80
CA LEU A 175 -23.15 -24.38 13.69
C LEU A 175 -23.06 -22.84 13.79
N ALA A 176 -24.08 -22.17 14.36
CA ALA A 176 -24.09 -20.73 14.53
C ALA A 176 -23.01 -20.28 15.52
N SER A 177 -22.87 -20.97 16.66
CA SER A 177 -21.85 -20.69 17.69
C SER A 177 -20.42 -20.86 17.15
N VAL A 178 -20.19 -21.87 16.30
CA VAL A 178 -18.89 -22.10 15.64
C VAL A 178 -18.62 -21.02 14.58
N LYS A 179 -19.63 -20.62 13.81
CA LYS A 179 -19.52 -19.55 12.81
C LYS A 179 -19.24 -18.19 13.45
N GLU A 180 -19.99 -17.82 14.48
CA GLU A 180 -19.82 -16.58 15.27
C GLU A 180 -18.39 -16.46 15.84
N ALA A 181 -17.84 -17.57 16.33
CA ALA A 181 -16.47 -17.63 16.83
C ALA A 181 -15.42 -17.45 15.72
N TYR A 182 -15.66 -18.00 14.53
CA TYR A 182 -14.78 -17.84 13.38
C TYR A 182 -14.82 -16.41 12.81
N GLU A 183 -16.00 -15.80 12.71
CA GLU A 183 -16.15 -14.40 12.27
C GLU A 183 -15.43 -13.43 13.23
N ARG A 184 -15.58 -13.63 14.56
CA ARG A 184 -14.79 -12.91 15.58
C ARG A 184 -13.28 -13.15 15.46
N ALA A 185 -12.85 -14.36 15.09
CA ALA A 185 -11.43 -14.66 14.89
C ALA A 185 -10.85 -13.88 13.69
N LEU A 186 -11.60 -13.73 12.59
CA LEU A 186 -11.19 -12.88 11.46
C LEU A 186 -11.05 -11.40 11.85
N GLU A 187 -11.94 -10.87 12.71
CA GLU A 187 -11.84 -9.50 13.22
C GLU A 187 -10.59 -9.30 14.10
N VAL A 188 -10.36 -10.21 15.04
CA VAL A 188 -9.17 -10.21 15.91
C VAL A 188 -7.88 -10.35 15.10
N GLN A 189 -7.85 -11.26 14.11
CA GLN A 189 -6.73 -11.44 13.18
C GLN A 189 -6.41 -10.14 12.43
N ARG A 190 -7.41 -9.48 11.83
CA ARG A 190 -7.25 -8.20 11.12
C ARG A 190 -6.66 -7.13 12.05
N GLY A 191 -7.17 -7.03 13.28
CA GLY A 191 -6.64 -6.11 14.30
C GLY A 191 -5.17 -6.39 14.63
N PHE A 192 -4.82 -7.66 14.86
CA PHE A 192 -3.46 -8.08 15.22
C PHE A 192 -2.45 -7.85 14.08
N ILE A 193 -2.81 -8.19 12.84
CA ILE A 193 -1.99 -7.93 11.65
C ILE A 193 -1.74 -6.43 11.47
N LEU A 194 -2.76 -5.58 11.65
CA LEU A 194 -2.62 -4.13 11.58
C LEU A 194 -1.70 -3.57 12.68
N GLN A 195 -1.73 -4.11 13.89
CA GLN A 195 -0.80 -3.73 14.96
C GLN A 195 0.64 -4.15 14.64
N ARG A 196 0.86 -5.39 14.18
CA ARG A 196 2.20 -5.86 13.77
C ARG A 196 2.77 -4.99 12.64
N LYS A 197 1.95 -4.61 11.66
CA LYS A 197 2.35 -3.70 10.57
C LYS A 197 2.77 -2.33 11.11
N LYS A 198 1.98 -1.70 11.98
CA LYS A 198 2.30 -0.40 12.59
C LYS A 198 3.59 -0.42 13.43
N VAL A 199 3.85 -1.52 14.16
CA VAL A 199 5.09 -1.68 14.92
C VAL A 199 6.29 -1.83 13.99
N GLN A 200 6.18 -2.64 12.93
CA GLN A 200 7.24 -2.78 11.92
C GLN A 200 7.53 -1.46 11.20
N GLU A 201 6.49 -0.75 10.77
CA GLU A 201 6.56 0.58 10.16
C GLU A 201 7.28 1.58 11.06
N ARG A 202 6.91 1.67 12.35
CA ARG A 202 7.59 2.53 13.33
C ARG A 202 9.07 2.16 13.52
N THR A 203 9.40 0.87 13.57
CA THR A 203 10.79 0.40 13.69
C THR A 203 11.61 0.69 12.44
N LEU A 204 11.04 0.53 11.24
CA LEU A 204 11.70 0.88 9.98
C LEU A 204 11.95 2.39 9.89
N ILE A 205 11.00 3.23 10.31
CA ILE A 205 11.17 4.68 10.39
C ILE A 205 12.32 5.05 11.34
N LEU A 206 12.35 4.47 12.55
CA LEU A 206 13.42 4.76 13.53
C LEU A 206 14.81 4.26 13.07
N ASN A 207 14.88 3.12 12.38
CA ASN A 207 16.13 2.51 11.93
C ASN A 207 16.69 3.09 10.62
N SER A 208 15.89 3.82 9.85
CA SER A 208 16.31 4.47 8.59
C SER A 208 16.77 5.92 8.75
N ILE A 209 16.66 6.48 9.96
CA ILE A 209 17.15 7.82 10.29
C ILE A 209 18.61 7.72 10.74
N THR A 210 19.50 8.41 10.03
CA THR A 210 20.94 8.51 10.32
C THR A 210 21.25 9.36 11.53
N ASP A 211 20.37 10.30 11.87
CA ASP A 211 20.53 11.17 13.04
C ASP A 211 20.27 10.38 14.32
N GLY A 212 21.01 10.68 15.38
CA GLY A 212 20.75 10.13 16.69
C GLY A 212 19.43 10.65 17.24
N ILE A 213 18.47 9.76 17.50
CA ILE A 213 17.19 10.07 18.14
C ILE A 213 17.17 9.45 19.53
N LEU A 214 17.01 10.32 20.53
CA LEU A 214 16.86 9.97 21.95
C LEU A 214 15.61 10.66 22.50
N SER A 215 14.59 9.89 22.89
CA SER A 215 13.39 10.43 23.54
C SER A 215 13.46 10.24 25.05
N ILE A 216 13.07 11.26 25.82
CA ILE A 216 13.09 11.29 27.28
C ILE A 216 11.73 11.68 27.86
N ASN A 217 11.38 11.16 29.05
CA ASN A 217 10.13 11.48 29.75
C ASN A 217 10.27 12.66 30.74
N GLU A 218 9.15 13.04 31.39
CA GLU A 218 9.04 14.02 32.49
C GLU A 218 10.14 13.89 33.56
N THR A 219 10.56 12.67 33.89
CA THR A 219 11.59 12.40 34.93
C THR A 219 13.02 12.44 34.39
N GLY A 220 13.22 12.85 33.14
CA GLY A 220 14.52 12.85 32.48
C GLY A 220 15.09 11.45 32.23
N ARG A 221 14.23 10.44 32.04
CA ARG A 221 14.64 9.06 31.71
C ARG A 221 14.39 8.75 30.23
N VAL A 222 15.34 8.06 29.60
CA VAL A 222 15.28 7.63 28.20
C VAL A 222 14.12 6.63 28.00
N THR A 223 13.31 6.86 26.98
CA THR A 223 12.16 6.02 26.59
C THR A 223 12.33 5.39 25.21
N VAL A 224 13.08 6.03 24.31
CA VAL A 224 13.40 5.54 22.96
C VAL A 224 14.83 5.96 22.62
N CYS A 225 15.58 5.08 21.99
CA CYS A 225 16.90 5.32 21.41
C CYS A 225 16.94 4.59 20.06
N ASN A 226 17.36 5.24 18.97
CA ASN A 226 17.55 4.56 17.67
C ASN A 226 19.00 4.04 17.50
N PRO A 227 19.28 3.16 16.52
CA PRO A 227 20.63 2.59 16.34
C PRO A 227 21.73 3.62 16.03
N ALA A 228 21.38 4.77 15.43
CA ALA A 228 22.30 5.88 15.26
C ALA A 228 22.74 6.45 16.63
N ALA A 229 21.78 6.73 17.53
CA ALA A 229 22.06 7.16 18.88
C ALA A 229 22.84 6.09 19.70
N GLU A 230 22.55 4.79 19.52
CA GLU A 230 23.35 3.71 20.12
C GLU A 230 24.82 3.78 19.68
N THR A 231 25.04 4.04 18.40
CA THR A 231 26.38 4.14 17.78
C THR A 231 27.13 5.36 18.31
N TYR A 232 26.48 6.54 18.35
CA TYR A 232 27.10 7.78 18.80
C TYR A 232 27.39 7.80 20.32
N PHE A 233 26.55 7.16 21.15
CA PHE A 233 26.80 7.00 22.60
C PHE A 233 27.62 5.74 22.95
N GLY A 234 28.02 4.91 21.98
CA GLY A 234 28.72 3.64 22.22
C GLY A 234 27.98 2.67 23.14
N SER A 235 26.65 2.76 23.23
CA SER A 235 25.82 2.13 24.26
C SER A 235 24.48 1.68 23.70
N SER A 236 24.10 0.41 23.92
CA SER A 236 22.85 -0.12 23.37
C SER A 236 21.60 0.50 24.02
N SER A 237 20.51 0.55 23.25
CA SER A 237 19.18 1.01 23.69
C SER A 237 18.66 0.18 24.87
N ALA A 238 18.93 -1.12 24.89
CA ALA A 238 18.64 -2.00 26.02
C ALA A 238 19.39 -1.61 27.31
N TYR A 239 20.55 -0.95 27.20
CA TYR A 239 21.29 -0.39 28.34
C TYR A 239 20.86 1.05 28.66
N LEU A 240 20.50 1.87 27.67
CA LEU A 240 20.17 3.29 27.84
C LEU A 240 18.72 3.53 28.30
N CYS A 241 17.75 2.78 27.76
CA CYS A 241 16.34 2.94 28.09
C CYS A 241 16.07 2.72 29.59
N GLY A 242 15.22 3.57 30.17
CA GLY A 242 14.92 3.61 31.60
C GLY A 242 15.95 4.35 32.47
N LYS A 243 17.16 4.63 31.97
CA LYS A 243 18.18 5.41 32.70
C LYS A 243 18.01 6.92 32.47
N SER A 244 18.60 7.72 33.35
CA SER A 244 18.62 9.18 33.20
C SER A 244 19.45 9.59 31.98
N PHE A 245 19.08 10.69 31.30
CA PHE A 245 19.92 11.30 30.27
C PHE A 245 21.11 12.08 30.85
N ALA A 246 21.10 12.41 32.14
CA ALA A 246 22.09 13.30 32.76
C ALA A 246 23.57 12.88 32.62
N PRO A 247 23.97 11.59 32.59
CA PRO A 247 25.37 11.22 32.33
C PRO A 247 25.75 11.17 30.84
N LEU A 248 24.79 11.30 29.91
CA LEU A 248 25.02 11.16 28.45
C LEU A 248 25.45 12.46 27.76
N PHE A 249 25.32 13.60 28.44
CA PHE A 249 25.58 14.94 27.90
C PHE A 249 26.49 15.77 28.82
N PRO A 250 27.21 16.78 28.31
CA PRO A 250 27.84 17.81 29.13
C PRO A 250 26.83 18.73 29.85
N GLN A 251 27.33 19.67 30.66
CA GLN A 251 26.50 20.47 31.59
C GLN A 251 25.66 21.55 30.89
N SER A 252 26.17 22.15 29.81
CA SER A 252 25.48 23.14 28.98
C SER A 252 24.18 22.60 28.39
N GLU A 253 24.21 21.37 27.87
CA GLU A 253 23.10 20.74 27.17
C GLU A 253 22.07 20.22 28.19
N LYS A 254 22.52 19.76 29.37
CA LYS A 254 21.66 19.47 30.53
C LYS A 254 20.78 20.67 30.90
N GLU A 255 21.35 21.87 30.96
CA GLU A 255 20.57 23.09 31.21
C GLU A 255 19.61 23.43 30.07
N LEU A 256 20.01 23.24 28.80
CA LEU A 256 19.13 23.48 27.66
C LEU A 256 17.93 22.50 27.63
N ILE A 257 18.16 21.23 27.99
CA ILE A 257 17.09 20.23 28.14
C ILE A 257 16.14 20.64 29.29
N GLN A 258 16.67 21.08 30.44
CA GLN A 258 15.85 21.56 31.55
C GLN A 258 15.07 22.85 31.22
N LYS A 259 15.66 23.78 30.45
CA LYS A 259 14.98 24.99 29.94
C LYS A 259 13.87 24.63 28.96
N CYS A 260 14.08 23.64 28.08
CA CYS A 260 13.04 23.08 27.21
C CYS A 260 11.86 22.48 28.01
N PHE A 261 12.12 21.75 29.10
CA PHE A 261 11.06 21.24 29.98
C PHE A 261 10.29 22.34 30.73
N THR A 262 10.96 23.39 31.22
CA THR A 262 10.34 24.43 32.06
C THR A 262 9.68 25.56 31.26
N LEU A 263 10.16 25.86 30.05
CA LEU A 263 9.64 26.94 29.20
C LEU A 263 8.81 26.43 28.00
N GLY A 264 8.85 25.12 27.71
CA GLY A 264 8.14 24.52 26.57
C GLY A 264 8.66 24.96 25.20
N GLN A 265 9.86 25.53 25.12
CA GLN A 265 10.47 26.03 23.89
C GLN A 265 11.42 25.00 23.28
N SER A 266 11.29 24.74 21.98
CA SER A 266 12.27 23.95 21.24
C SER A 266 13.63 24.66 21.18
N VAL A 267 14.71 23.89 21.32
CA VAL A 267 16.08 24.31 21.04
C VAL A 267 16.47 23.75 19.67
N THR A 268 17.06 24.56 18.80
CA THR A 268 17.51 24.13 17.46
C THR A 268 18.92 24.65 17.18
N HIS A 269 19.64 23.95 16.30
CA HIS A 269 20.99 24.32 15.84
C HIS A 269 22.03 24.55 16.96
N HIS A 270 21.93 23.81 18.06
CA HIS A 270 22.94 23.89 19.13
C HIS A 270 24.06 22.87 18.91
N SER A 271 25.18 23.30 18.33
CA SER A 271 26.36 22.42 18.18
C SER A 271 27.00 22.13 19.54
N PHE A 272 27.12 20.84 19.88
CA PHE A 272 27.83 20.33 21.06
C PHE A 272 28.89 19.30 20.64
N PHE A 273 29.81 18.96 21.54
CA PHE A 273 30.93 18.05 21.27
C PHE A 273 30.79 16.75 22.06
N LEU A 274 30.96 15.61 21.38
CA LEU A 274 30.83 14.28 21.96
C LEU A 274 31.74 13.29 21.20
N ASN A 275 32.53 12.48 21.91
CA ASN A 275 33.34 11.41 21.33
C ASN A 275 34.18 11.85 20.11
N ASP A 276 34.91 12.96 20.27
CA ASP A 276 35.74 13.63 19.27
C ASP A 276 35.04 14.08 17.97
N GLN A 277 33.70 14.23 18.01
CA GLN A 277 32.89 14.75 16.92
C GLN A 277 31.96 15.88 17.39
N THR A 278 31.71 16.84 16.50
CA THR A 278 30.71 17.90 16.70
C THR A 278 29.35 17.40 16.20
N PHE A 279 28.31 17.60 17.00
CA PHE A 279 26.93 17.23 16.69
C PHE A 279 26.00 18.42 16.82
N GLN A 280 25.11 18.60 15.84
CA GLN A 280 24.07 19.64 15.88
C GLN A 280 22.84 19.12 16.64
N LEU A 281 22.69 19.50 17.91
CA LEU A 281 21.53 19.13 18.73
C LEU A 281 20.30 19.97 18.39
N SER A 282 19.15 19.31 18.38
CA SER A 282 17.83 19.92 18.45
C SER A 282 16.97 19.18 19.49
N ILE A 283 16.27 19.93 20.34
CA ILE A 283 15.45 19.43 21.44
C ILE A 283 14.03 19.92 21.21
N ASN A 284 13.07 19.01 21.06
CA ASN A 284 11.66 19.34 20.84
C ASN A 284 10.79 18.77 21.97
N PRO A 285 10.04 19.59 22.71
CA PRO A 285 9.19 19.12 23.81
C PRO A 285 7.99 18.31 23.30
N ILE A 286 7.56 17.33 24.08
CA ILE A 286 6.41 16.46 23.81
C ILE A 286 5.27 16.92 24.71
N PHE A 287 4.22 17.51 24.15
CA PHE A 287 3.06 17.97 24.93
C PHE A 287 1.92 16.95 24.98
N ALA A 288 1.19 16.93 26.10
CA ALA A 288 -0.12 16.30 26.19
C ALA A 288 -1.07 17.25 26.92
N GLY A 289 -1.88 17.99 26.16
CA GLY A 289 -2.56 19.18 26.66
C GLY A 289 -1.55 20.30 26.95
N SER A 290 -1.75 21.03 28.04
CA SER A 290 -0.87 22.13 28.47
C SER A 290 0.42 21.69 29.19
N SER A 291 0.62 20.39 29.44
CA SER A 291 1.79 19.88 30.17
C SER A 291 2.82 19.25 29.23
N CYS A 292 4.10 19.58 29.45
CA CYS A 292 5.24 18.95 28.80
C CYS A 292 5.51 17.57 29.43
N ARG A 293 5.40 16.50 28.65
CA ARG A 293 5.52 15.10 29.08
C ARG A 293 6.86 14.43 28.70
N GLY A 294 7.77 15.18 28.10
CA GLY A 294 9.01 14.64 27.58
C GLY A 294 9.68 15.56 26.58
N ALA A 295 10.78 15.11 26.00
CA ALA A 295 11.41 15.74 24.86
C ALA A 295 11.96 14.70 23.89
N VAL A 296 11.95 15.01 22.59
CA VAL A 296 12.72 14.30 21.57
C VAL A 296 13.98 15.10 21.30
N LEU A 297 15.14 14.47 21.54
CA LEU A 297 16.44 15.00 21.16
C LEU A 297 16.84 14.35 19.84
N THR A 298 17.16 15.18 18.86
CA THR A 298 17.74 14.76 17.58
C THR A 298 19.12 15.39 17.45
N PHE A 299 20.14 14.59 17.14
CA PHE A 299 21.52 15.07 17.00
C PHE A 299 22.17 14.44 15.77
N SER A 300 22.60 15.28 14.84
CA SER A 300 23.25 14.90 13.58
C SER A 300 24.73 15.31 13.59
N PRO A 301 25.65 14.51 13.01
CA PRO A 301 27.07 14.86 12.98
C PRO A 301 27.31 16.06 12.03
N GLU A 302 28.04 17.05 12.51
CA GLU A 302 28.39 18.25 11.74
C GLU A 302 29.62 17.97 10.86
N SER A 303 29.44 17.96 9.54
CA SER A 303 30.54 17.71 8.61
C SER A 303 31.52 18.88 8.59
N SER A 304 32.81 18.59 8.73
CA SER A 304 33.85 19.53 9.21
C SER A 304 34.34 20.58 8.20
N HIS A 305 33.46 21.08 7.32
CA HIS A 305 33.77 22.06 6.27
C HIS A 305 32.76 23.23 6.22
N PHE A 306 32.61 23.98 7.33
CA PHE A 306 31.94 25.28 7.32
C PHE A 306 32.74 26.35 8.07
N ARG A 307 33.20 27.39 7.35
CA ARG A 307 33.81 28.62 7.92
C ARG A 307 32.89 29.82 7.64
N PRO A 308 32.42 30.56 8.66
CA PRO A 308 31.29 31.49 8.53
C PRO A 308 31.65 32.91 8.03
N ASP A 309 32.51 33.05 7.01
CA ASP A 309 32.97 34.36 6.50
C ASP A 309 32.49 34.74 5.08
N SER A 310 32.01 33.79 4.28
CA SER A 310 31.79 34.01 2.83
C SER A 310 30.35 34.35 2.40
N ALA A 311 29.42 34.49 3.35
CA ALA A 311 28.00 34.73 3.07
C ALA A 311 27.71 36.11 2.42
N LYS A 312 28.49 37.15 2.75
CA LYS A 312 28.24 38.53 2.28
C LYS A 312 28.81 38.86 0.89
N GLN A 313 29.73 38.04 0.35
CA GLN A 313 30.52 38.44 -0.82
C GLN A 313 30.10 37.75 -2.14
N ARG A 314 29.36 36.63 -2.07
CA ARG A 314 28.91 35.89 -3.27
C ARG A 314 27.71 36.50 -4.00
N MET A 315 26.91 37.36 -3.35
CA MET A 315 25.74 37.99 -3.98
C MET A 315 26.06 39.02 -5.06
N HIS A 316 27.29 39.54 -5.14
CA HIS A 316 27.65 40.62 -6.07
C HIS A 316 28.47 40.19 -7.31
N GLN A 317 28.81 38.91 -7.48
CA GLN A 317 29.79 38.48 -8.49
C GLN A 317 29.33 37.42 -9.50
N HIS A 318 28.03 37.08 -9.52
CA HIS A 318 27.44 36.13 -10.49
C HIS A 318 26.31 36.74 -11.35
N GLY A 319 26.19 38.07 -11.40
CA GLY A 319 25.23 38.75 -12.28
C GLY A 319 25.71 38.99 -13.72
N LEU A 320 27.02 38.91 -13.99
CA LEU A 320 27.62 39.38 -15.26
C LEU A 320 28.88 38.59 -15.68
N THR A 321 28.73 37.36 -16.20
CA THR A 321 29.58 36.76 -17.27
C THR A 321 29.14 35.32 -17.59
N SER A 322 28.36 35.11 -18.66
CA SER A 322 28.23 33.79 -19.33
C SER A 322 27.62 33.86 -20.74
N MET A 323 27.80 34.97 -21.47
CA MET A 323 27.61 34.98 -22.92
C MET A 323 28.91 34.61 -23.63
N GLN A 324 28.84 33.63 -24.54
CA GLN A 324 29.96 33.06 -25.31
C GLN A 324 30.97 32.30 -24.40
N SER A 325 31.35 31.04 -24.67
CA SER A 325 31.28 30.25 -25.90
C SER A 325 31.18 28.73 -25.64
N ASN A 326 30.20 28.07 -26.30
CA ASN A 326 30.35 26.82 -27.06
C ASN A 326 28.97 26.19 -27.34
N ALA A 327 28.34 26.61 -28.43
CA ALA A 327 27.10 26.00 -28.91
C ALA A 327 27.42 24.86 -29.90
N LYS A 328 27.23 23.61 -29.46
CA LYS A 328 26.86 22.40 -30.24
C LYS A 328 26.94 21.15 -29.34
N ASP A 329 25.86 20.85 -28.62
CA ASP A 329 24.98 19.74 -29.00
C ASP A 329 23.73 19.67 -28.10
N ASN A 330 22.63 19.19 -28.67
CA ASN A 330 21.37 18.81 -28.02
C ASN A 330 20.80 19.71 -26.90
N LYS A 331 20.20 20.84 -27.30
CA LYS A 331 19.13 21.48 -26.50
C LYS A 331 17.96 20.52 -26.28
N LYS A 332 17.78 20.00 -25.06
CA LYS A 332 16.49 19.53 -24.53
C LYS A 332 16.38 20.08 -23.11
N GLY A 333 15.26 20.75 -22.80
CA GLY A 333 15.17 21.70 -21.70
C GLY A 333 15.77 21.24 -20.36
N ASP A 334 16.72 22.02 -19.87
CA ASP A 334 17.25 21.92 -18.51
C ASP A 334 16.18 22.34 -17.51
N PHE A 335 15.37 21.38 -17.04
CA PHE A 335 14.45 21.57 -15.93
C PHE A 335 15.24 21.65 -14.61
N SER A 336 15.81 22.83 -14.35
CA SER A 336 16.89 23.03 -13.39
C SER A 336 16.41 23.11 -11.94
N SER A 337 15.15 23.48 -11.73
CA SER A 337 14.64 23.85 -10.41
C SER A 337 13.17 23.50 -10.17
N PHE A 338 12.80 23.33 -8.91
CA PHE A 338 11.39 23.28 -8.48
C PHE A 338 10.66 24.62 -8.69
N PHE A 339 11.38 25.74 -8.89
CA PHE A 339 10.78 27.05 -9.15
C PHE A 339 10.18 27.18 -10.56
N GLU A 340 10.54 26.29 -11.48
CA GLU A 340 9.92 26.18 -12.82
C GLU A 340 8.58 25.42 -12.79
N LEU A 341 8.25 24.72 -11.69
CA LEU A 341 6.98 24.01 -11.53
C LEU A 341 5.88 24.97 -11.09
N THR A 342 5.19 25.56 -12.07
CA THR A 342 4.11 26.52 -11.87
C THR A 342 2.83 25.88 -11.33
N GLY A 343 2.17 26.60 -10.42
CA GLY A 343 0.93 26.21 -9.75
C GLY A 343 0.87 26.75 -8.32
N THR A 344 -0.25 27.37 -7.95
CA THR A 344 -0.49 27.98 -6.63
C THR A 344 -1.34 27.11 -5.71
N HIS A 345 -2.05 26.11 -6.25
CA HIS A 345 -3.00 25.30 -5.50
C HIS A 345 -2.35 24.58 -4.29
N PRO A 346 -2.96 24.59 -3.08
CA PRO A 346 -2.33 24.08 -1.86
C PRO A 346 -1.85 22.62 -1.92
N LEU A 347 -2.56 21.74 -2.63
CA LEU A 347 -2.13 20.34 -2.81
C LEU A 347 -0.84 20.23 -3.63
N PHE A 348 -0.65 21.11 -4.61
CA PHE A 348 0.54 21.11 -5.46
C PHE A 348 1.75 21.72 -4.72
N GLN A 349 1.53 22.82 -4.00
CA GLN A 349 2.53 23.39 -3.10
C GLN A 349 2.95 22.42 -1.98
N HIS A 350 2.03 21.60 -1.47
CA HIS A 350 2.36 20.51 -0.54
C HIS A 350 3.24 19.42 -1.21
N ALA A 351 2.92 19.02 -2.44
CA ALA A 351 3.73 18.06 -3.20
C ALA A 351 5.15 18.61 -3.50
N ILE A 352 5.29 19.90 -3.82
CA ILE A 352 6.58 20.60 -3.95
C ILE A 352 7.35 20.57 -2.62
N SER A 353 6.70 20.91 -1.50
CA SER A 353 7.31 20.87 -0.16
C SER A 353 7.76 19.48 0.28
N LEU A 354 7.03 18.43 -0.12
CA LEU A 354 7.47 17.03 0.07
C LEU A 354 8.66 16.72 -0.85
N GLY A 355 8.60 17.07 -2.13
CA GLY A 355 9.66 16.85 -3.11
C GLY A 355 11.00 17.46 -2.69
N ILE A 356 11.00 18.72 -2.25
CA ILE A 356 12.20 19.43 -1.76
C ILE A 356 12.78 18.79 -0.48
N ARG A 357 11.94 18.24 0.40
CA ARG A 357 12.39 17.52 1.60
C ARG A 357 12.94 16.14 1.25
N TYR A 358 12.23 15.38 0.44
CA TYR A 358 12.64 14.05 -0.02
C TYR A 358 13.88 14.10 -0.92
N ALA A 359 14.11 15.18 -1.69
CA ALA A 359 15.32 15.37 -2.47
C ALA A 359 16.60 15.23 -1.63
N LYS A 360 16.56 15.62 -0.35
CA LYS A 360 17.69 15.55 0.58
C LYS A 360 17.95 14.17 1.18
N LEU A 361 17.11 13.18 0.88
CA LEU A 361 17.17 11.82 1.43
C LEU A 361 17.62 10.81 0.37
N SER A 362 18.57 9.93 0.73
CA SER A 362 19.06 8.86 -0.16
C SER A 362 18.08 7.68 -0.35
N MET A 363 16.98 7.66 0.41
CA MET A 363 15.97 6.60 0.40
C MET A 363 15.20 6.52 -0.94
N PRO A 364 14.64 5.35 -1.30
CA PRO A 364 13.74 5.21 -2.44
C PRO A 364 12.52 6.14 -2.34
N VAL A 365 12.12 6.73 -3.48
CA VAL A 365 10.93 7.59 -3.55
C VAL A 365 9.91 6.99 -4.52
N LEU A 366 8.67 6.83 -4.07
CA LEU A 366 7.52 6.39 -4.86
C LEU A 366 6.62 7.58 -5.18
N LEU A 367 6.64 8.03 -6.43
CA LEU A 367 5.81 9.09 -6.99
C LEU A 367 4.48 8.49 -7.48
N ILE A 368 3.39 8.84 -6.81
CA ILE A 368 2.03 8.33 -7.11
C ILE A 368 1.19 9.47 -7.70
N GLY A 369 0.49 9.19 -8.79
CA GLY A 369 -0.48 10.11 -9.40
C GLY A 369 -0.87 9.64 -10.80
N GLU A 370 -1.93 10.18 -11.39
CA GLU A 370 -2.42 9.78 -12.72
C GLU A 370 -1.36 9.92 -13.84
N GLU A 371 -1.63 9.39 -15.04
CA GLU A 371 -0.76 9.68 -16.20
C GLU A 371 -0.84 11.17 -16.58
N GLY A 372 0.28 11.74 -17.04
CA GLY A 372 0.37 13.15 -17.46
C GLY A 372 0.52 14.17 -16.31
N THR A 373 0.57 13.73 -15.05
CA THR A 373 0.71 14.60 -13.84
C THR A 373 2.09 15.21 -13.62
N GLY A 374 3.10 14.86 -14.44
CA GLY A 374 4.46 15.40 -14.32
C GLY A 374 5.44 14.58 -13.46
N LYS A 375 5.13 13.32 -13.14
CA LYS A 375 5.99 12.42 -12.32
C LYS A 375 7.48 12.43 -12.72
N GLU A 376 7.81 12.37 -14.03
CA GLU A 376 9.21 12.40 -14.47
C GLU A 376 9.90 13.75 -14.21
N THR A 377 9.18 14.87 -14.35
CA THR A 377 9.71 16.21 -14.07
C THR A 377 9.99 16.36 -12.58
N PHE A 378 9.09 15.92 -11.70
CA PHE A 378 9.34 15.89 -10.26
C PHE A 378 10.58 15.05 -9.90
N ALA A 379 10.74 13.85 -10.49
CA ALA A 379 11.93 13.03 -10.25
C ALA A 379 13.23 13.74 -10.67
N ARG A 380 13.22 14.50 -11.79
CA ARG A 380 14.37 15.31 -12.25
C ARG A 380 14.66 16.49 -11.31
N CYS A 381 13.64 17.24 -10.90
CA CYS A 381 13.82 18.35 -9.94
C CYS A 381 14.30 17.84 -8.57
N MET A 382 13.87 16.65 -8.14
CA MET A 382 14.36 16.01 -6.90
C MET A 382 15.81 15.52 -7.02
N HIS A 383 16.21 15.08 -8.21
CA HIS A 383 17.58 14.67 -8.52
C HIS A 383 18.54 15.87 -8.52
N HIS A 384 18.17 16.98 -9.16
CA HIS A 384 18.98 18.23 -9.14
C HIS A 384 19.07 18.88 -7.75
N LEU A 385 18.14 18.59 -6.84
CA LEU A 385 18.20 19.03 -5.43
C LEU A 385 18.86 18.01 -4.47
N ASP A 386 19.41 16.90 -4.97
CA ASP A 386 20.11 15.92 -4.15
C ASP A 386 21.46 16.50 -3.64
N PRO A 387 21.73 16.53 -2.31
CA PRO A 387 22.98 17.06 -1.76
C PRO A 387 24.25 16.34 -2.24
N GLN A 388 24.14 15.13 -2.79
CA GLN A 388 25.27 14.40 -3.39
C GLN A 388 25.52 14.78 -4.85
N ASN A 389 24.65 15.64 -5.43
CA ASN A 389 24.64 16.11 -6.82
C ASN A 389 25.09 15.06 -7.87
N PRO A 390 24.45 13.88 -7.89
CA PRO A 390 24.79 12.81 -8.83
C PRO A 390 24.60 13.29 -10.27
N GLN A 391 25.64 13.25 -11.11
CA GLN A 391 25.61 13.79 -12.48
C GLN A 391 24.77 12.96 -13.48
N ILE A 392 24.15 11.87 -13.03
CA ILE A 392 23.57 10.83 -13.89
C ILE A 392 22.10 10.61 -13.51
N PHE A 393 21.18 10.97 -14.41
CA PHE A 393 19.76 10.64 -14.31
C PHE A 393 19.35 9.66 -15.42
N VAL A 394 19.00 8.43 -15.05
CA VAL A 394 18.54 7.40 -15.99
C VAL A 394 17.03 7.25 -15.84
N SER A 395 16.28 7.57 -16.90
CA SER A 395 14.83 7.39 -16.99
C SER A 395 14.51 6.18 -17.86
N ARG A 396 13.74 5.23 -17.32
CA ARG A 396 13.39 3.96 -17.99
C ARG A 396 11.97 3.50 -17.73
N GLU A 397 11.45 2.73 -18.66
CA GLU A 397 10.15 2.07 -18.56
C GLU A 397 10.31 0.74 -17.81
N ALA A 398 9.47 0.45 -16.81
CA ALA A 398 9.58 -0.75 -15.99
C ALA A 398 9.60 -2.07 -16.79
N SER A 399 8.82 -2.15 -17.89
CA SER A 399 8.74 -3.32 -18.77
C SER A 399 9.93 -3.46 -19.72
N LEU A 400 10.85 -2.48 -19.74
CA LEU A 400 12.06 -2.46 -20.57
C LEU A 400 13.33 -2.30 -19.72
N LEU A 401 13.23 -2.40 -18.39
CA LEU A 401 14.34 -2.15 -17.48
C LEU A 401 15.31 -3.33 -17.45
N THR A 402 16.56 -3.07 -17.80
CA THR A 402 17.64 -4.06 -17.85
C THR A 402 18.64 -3.88 -16.70
N THR A 403 19.47 -4.88 -16.44
CA THR A 403 20.60 -4.76 -15.51
C THR A 403 21.62 -3.71 -15.98
N ASP A 404 21.80 -3.54 -17.29
CA ASP A 404 22.68 -2.51 -17.87
C ASP A 404 22.21 -1.09 -17.59
N ASP A 405 20.88 -0.87 -17.49
CA ASP A 405 20.35 0.42 -17.02
C ASP A 405 20.76 0.71 -15.57
N LEU A 406 20.77 -0.31 -14.70
CA LEU A 406 21.27 -0.18 -13.32
C LEU A 406 22.78 0.14 -13.30
N LEU A 407 23.55 -0.48 -14.20
CA LEU A 407 24.97 -0.19 -14.37
C LEU A 407 25.22 1.24 -14.87
N SER A 408 24.41 1.71 -15.82
CA SER A 408 24.48 3.08 -16.35
C SER A 408 24.10 4.13 -15.32
N ALA A 409 23.21 3.79 -14.37
CA ALA A 409 22.76 4.65 -13.29
C ALA A 409 23.66 4.62 -12.04
N ASN A 410 24.81 3.94 -12.07
CA ASN A 410 25.74 3.92 -10.94
C ASN A 410 26.24 5.32 -10.59
N THR A 411 26.40 5.63 -9.29
CA THR A 411 26.65 6.99 -8.77
C THR A 411 25.59 8.03 -9.21
N GLY A 412 24.43 7.54 -9.66
CA GLY A 412 23.35 8.31 -10.27
C GLY A 412 22.01 8.16 -9.55
N THR A 413 20.96 8.60 -10.22
CA THR A 413 19.55 8.30 -9.89
C THR A 413 18.91 7.52 -11.03
N LEU A 414 18.27 6.40 -10.70
CA LEU A 414 17.41 5.64 -11.60
C LEU A 414 15.95 5.98 -11.32
N TYR A 415 15.24 6.48 -12.33
CA TYR A 415 13.80 6.69 -12.30
C TYR A 415 13.08 5.65 -13.17
N ILE A 416 12.29 4.79 -12.51
CA ILE A 416 11.50 3.73 -13.12
C ILE A 416 10.07 4.22 -13.33
N ARG A 417 9.63 4.33 -14.59
CA ARG A 417 8.25 4.66 -14.96
C ARG A 417 7.36 3.44 -14.97
N ASN A 418 6.10 3.64 -14.60
CA ASN A 418 5.04 2.63 -14.59
C ASN A 418 5.47 1.37 -13.82
N ALA A 419 5.96 1.58 -12.59
CA ALA A 419 6.57 0.55 -11.75
C ALA A 419 5.67 -0.68 -11.48
N HIS A 420 4.35 -0.56 -11.68
CA HIS A 420 3.40 -1.68 -11.69
C HIS A 420 3.68 -2.73 -12.79
N ARG A 421 4.52 -2.42 -13.78
CA ARG A 421 4.94 -3.32 -14.87
C ARG A 421 6.33 -3.95 -14.67
N LEU A 422 6.92 -3.85 -13.47
CA LEU A 422 8.21 -4.48 -13.16
C LEU A 422 8.08 -6.01 -13.14
N SER A 423 8.89 -6.69 -13.94
CA SER A 423 9.01 -8.15 -13.92
C SER A 423 9.51 -8.67 -12.57
N LEU A 424 9.09 -9.88 -12.17
CA LEU A 424 9.47 -10.48 -10.89
C LEU A 424 11.00 -10.57 -10.71
N SER A 425 11.72 -10.98 -11.76
CA SER A 425 13.19 -11.04 -11.76
C SER A 425 13.86 -9.68 -11.55
N MET A 426 13.25 -8.58 -12.00
CA MET A 426 13.77 -7.23 -11.76
C MET A 426 13.35 -6.69 -10.39
N GLN A 427 12.19 -7.07 -9.86
CA GLN A 427 11.84 -6.81 -8.45
C GLN A 427 12.81 -7.53 -7.48
N GLU A 428 13.23 -8.75 -7.80
CA GLU A 428 14.26 -9.49 -7.07
C GLU A 428 15.64 -8.82 -7.19
N THR A 429 16.05 -8.46 -8.41
CA THR A 429 17.33 -7.77 -8.66
C THR A 429 17.42 -6.42 -7.93
N LEU A 430 16.36 -5.62 -7.96
CA LEU A 430 16.25 -4.37 -7.22
C LEU A 430 16.16 -4.61 -5.69
N SER A 431 15.59 -5.72 -5.24
CA SER A 431 15.59 -6.10 -3.82
C SER A 431 16.98 -6.48 -3.31
N ASP A 432 17.78 -7.19 -4.11
CA ASP A 432 19.18 -7.52 -3.76
C ASP A 432 20.03 -6.23 -3.71
N LEU A 433 19.87 -5.34 -4.69
CA LEU A 433 20.49 -4.02 -4.73
C LEU A 433 20.16 -3.18 -3.49
N LEU A 434 18.88 -3.02 -3.16
CA LEU A 434 18.44 -2.20 -2.02
C LEU A 434 18.84 -2.80 -0.65
N ARG A 435 19.12 -4.10 -0.56
CA ARG A 435 19.54 -4.78 0.68
C ARG A 435 21.05 -4.90 0.84
N THR A 436 21.80 -5.03 -0.26
CA THR A 436 23.25 -5.32 -0.22
C THR A 436 24.13 -4.22 -0.80
N GLY A 437 23.55 -3.20 -1.45
CA GLY A 437 24.31 -2.22 -2.23
C GLY A 437 24.99 -2.82 -3.47
N SER A 438 24.57 -4.00 -3.93
CA SER A 438 25.18 -4.70 -5.06
C SER A 438 24.17 -5.43 -5.92
N VAL A 439 24.44 -5.52 -7.22
CA VAL A 439 23.73 -6.42 -8.15
C VAL A 439 24.61 -7.60 -8.50
N ARG A 440 23.97 -8.74 -8.78
CA ARG A 440 24.61 -9.92 -9.35
C ARG A 440 24.56 -9.83 -10.88
N LEU A 441 25.70 -10.01 -11.55
CA LEU A 441 25.76 -9.99 -13.03
C LEU A 441 25.86 -11.41 -13.60
N ASP A 442 26.57 -12.30 -12.91
CA ASP A 442 26.60 -13.73 -13.20
C ASP A 442 26.66 -14.57 -11.91
N LEU A 443 26.86 -15.88 -12.01
CA LEU A 443 26.89 -16.79 -10.85
C LEU A 443 27.99 -16.45 -9.83
N GLN A 444 29.09 -15.81 -10.23
CA GLN A 444 30.23 -15.49 -9.36
C GLN A 444 30.47 -13.97 -9.21
N THR A 445 30.10 -13.13 -10.17
CA THR A 445 30.32 -11.68 -10.07
C THR A 445 29.15 -10.92 -9.41
N ARG A 446 29.48 -10.17 -8.37
CA ARG A 446 28.66 -9.07 -7.83
C ARG A 446 29.35 -7.74 -8.10
N LYS A 447 28.59 -6.74 -8.49
CA LYS A 447 29.06 -5.36 -8.67
C LYS A 447 28.34 -4.45 -7.69
N ALA A 448 29.11 -3.77 -6.83
CA ALA A 448 28.59 -2.74 -5.96
C ALA A 448 28.04 -1.57 -6.81
N LEU A 449 26.83 -1.11 -6.47
CA LEU A 449 26.18 0.03 -7.12
C LEU A 449 25.66 1.00 -6.06
N ARG A 450 26.09 2.26 -6.15
CA ARG A 450 25.58 3.35 -5.33
C ARG A 450 24.66 4.21 -6.20
N LEU A 451 23.43 3.75 -6.39
CA LEU A 451 22.40 4.50 -7.12
C LEU A 451 21.22 4.81 -6.22
N ARG A 452 20.60 5.97 -6.44
CA ARG A 452 19.33 6.36 -5.82
C ARG A 452 18.18 5.85 -6.67
N LEU A 453 17.14 5.30 -6.04
CA LEU A 453 15.97 4.76 -6.73
C LEU A 453 14.76 5.70 -6.63
N MET A 454 14.11 5.98 -7.75
CA MET A 454 12.81 6.65 -7.81
C MET A 454 11.86 5.81 -8.68
N LEU A 455 10.59 5.72 -8.29
CA LEU A 455 9.58 4.92 -8.98
C LEU A 455 8.34 5.77 -9.23
N GLY A 456 7.79 5.72 -10.45
CA GLY A 456 6.54 6.38 -10.81
C GLY A 456 5.42 5.37 -11.04
N SER A 457 4.25 5.58 -10.46
CA SER A 457 3.03 4.80 -10.74
C SER A 457 1.78 5.67 -10.75
N ASP A 458 0.79 5.19 -11.50
CA ASP A 458 -0.62 5.58 -11.56
C ASP A 458 -1.52 4.64 -10.73
N GLN A 459 -1.00 3.47 -10.34
CA GLN A 459 -1.75 2.39 -9.68
C GLN A 459 -1.17 2.06 -8.29
N ASP A 460 -2.03 1.50 -7.43
CA ASP A 460 -1.70 0.96 -6.11
C ASP A 460 -0.74 -0.23 -6.22
N LEU A 461 0.53 0.00 -5.93
CA LEU A 461 1.59 -1.00 -6.01
C LEU A 461 1.50 -2.09 -4.93
N SER A 462 0.67 -1.94 -3.89
CA SER A 462 0.58 -2.90 -2.77
C SER A 462 0.05 -4.28 -3.16
N LYS A 463 -0.59 -4.38 -4.34
CA LYS A 463 -1.13 -5.62 -4.92
C LYS A 463 -0.38 -6.08 -6.19
N LEU A 464 0.49 -5.24 -6.74
CA LEU A 464 1.12 -5.42 -8.05
C LEU A 464 2.63 -5.71 -7.95
N LEU A 465 3.24 -5.37 -6.82
CA LEU A 465 4.61 -5.77 -6.48
C LEU A 465 4.60 -6.91 -5.45
N THR A 466 5.67 -7.71 -5.46
CA THR A 466 5.98 -8.64 -4.39
C THR A 466 6.12 -7.89 -3.06
N SER A 467 5.54 -8.43 -1.99
CA SER A 467 5.51 -7.77 -0.67
C SER A 467 6.92 -7.41 -0.16
N GLY A 468 7.88 -8.30 -0.35
CA GLY A 468 9.28 -8.10 0.04
C GLY A 468 10.03 -7.01 -0.75
N PHE A 469 9.55 -6.61 -1.92
CA PHE A 469 10.07 -5.46 -2.68
C PHE A 469 9.26 -4.19 -2.38
N TYR A 470 7.93 -4.30 -2.33
CA TYR A 470 7.02 -3.19 -1.99
C TYR A 470 7.43 -2.47 -0.69
N TYR A 471 7.73 -3.23 0.38
CA TYR A 471 8.14 -2.63 1.66
C TYR A 471 9.52 -1.94 1.66
N LEU A 472 10.37 -2.17 0.63
CA LEU A 472 11.62 -1.42 0.47
C LEU A 472 11.39 -0.08 -0.24
N VAL A 473 10.53 -0.06 -1.25
CA VAL A 473 10.29 1.11 -2.10
C VAL A 473 9.20 2.06 -1.59
N ASN A 474 8.27 1.57 -0.76
CA ASN A 474 7.19 2.34 -0.16
C ASN A 474 7.63 3.09 1.12
N SER A 475 8.87 3.62 1.14
CA SER A 475 9.45 4.33 2.29
C SER A 475 9.20 5.84 2.25
N LEU A 476 9.27 6.47 1.08
CA LEU A 476 8.86 7.87 0.86
C LEU A 476 7.81 7.92 -0.26
N ILE A 477 6.58 8.33 0.05
CA ILE A 477 5.49 8.45 -0.93
C ILE A 477 5.26 9.92 -1.28
N LEU A 478 5.42 10.26 -2.56
CA LEU A 478 5.16 11.58 -3.12
C LEU A 478 3.86 11.56 -3.93
N PRO A 479 2.69 11.94 -3.37
CA PRO A 479 1.47 12.09 -4.14
C PRO A 479 1.53 13.35 -5.00
N LEU A 480 1.26 13.23 -6.30
CA LEU A 480 1.07 14.35 -7.23
C LEU A 480 -0.42 14.51 -7.55
N PRO A 481 -1.03 15.69 -7.29
CA PRO A 481 -2.43 15.91 -7.59
C PRO A 481 -2.68 15.97 -9.09
N SER A 482 -3.77 15.38 -9.53
CA SER A 482 -4.23 15.50 -10.92
C SER A 482 -4.74 16.90 -11.22
N LEU A 483 -4.75 17.27 -12.50
CA LEU A 483 -5.13 18.60 -12.96
C LEU A 483 -6.58 18.94 -12.56
N ALA A 484 -7.46 17.93 -12.57
CA ALA A 484 -8.83 18.02 -12.06
C ALA A 484 -8.93 18.28 -10.53
N GLN A 485 -7.88 17.98 -9.75
CA GLN A 485 -7.76 18.23 -8.30
C GLN A 485 -7.10 19.59 -7.98
N ARG A 486 -6.71 20.36 -9.01
CA ARG A 486 -6.05 21.67 -8.88
C ARG A 486 -6.38 22.58 -10.07
N ARG A 487 -7.67 22.68 -10.36
CA ARG A 487 -8.20 23.42 -11.53
C ARG A 487 -7.79 24.90 -11.54
N GLU A 488 -7.59 25.48 -10.37
CA GLU A 488 -7.06 26.84 -10.17
C GLU A 488 -5.69 27.08 -10.83
N ASP A 489 -4.87 26.04 -11.00
CA ASP A 489 -3.58 26.13 -11.71
C ASP A 489 -3.75 26.20 -13.24
N ILE A 490 -4.90 25.79 -13.80
CA ILE A 490 -5.08 25.61 -15.26
C ILE A 490 -4.83 26.90 -16.06
N PRO A 491 -5.40 28.08 -15.70
CA PRO A 491 -5.13 29.32 -16.43
C PRO A 491 -3.64 29.69 -16.44
N LEU A 492 -2.96 29.58 -15.29
CA LEU A 492 -1.53 29.86 -15.18
C LEU A 492 -0.69 28.89 -16.01
N LEU A 493 -1.01 27.59 -15.98
CA LEU A 493 -0.35 26.57 -16.78
C LEU A 493 -0.57 26.80 -18.28
N ALA A 494 -1.78 27.20 -18.67
CA ALA A 494 -2.15 27.45 -20.06
C ALA A 494 -1.41 28.66 -20.63
N HIS A 495 -1.51 29.82 -19.97
CA HIS A 495 -0.85 31.05 -20.39
C HIS A 495 0.67 30.86 -20.58
N ASN A 496 1.34 30.27 -19.59
CA ASN A 496 2.78 29.99 -19.67
C ASN A 496 3.15 29.06 -20.84
N LYS A 497 2.30 28.08 -21.18
CA LYS A 497 2.52 27.20 -22.34
C LYS A 497 2.24 27.91 -23.67
N ILE A 498 1.25 28.80 -23.74
CA ILE A 498 1.02 29.64 -24.92
C ILE A 498 2.23 30.53 -25.17
N SER A 499 2.74 31.24 -24.15
CA SER A 499 3.95 32.08 -24.28
C SER A 499 5.17 31.26 -24.73
N TYR A 500 5.36 30.05 -24.20
CA TYR A 500 6.43 29.15 -24.61
C TYR A 500 6.31 28.70 -26.08
N PHE A 501 5.12 28.28 -26.52
CA PHE A 501 4.92 27.85 -27.91
C PHE A 501 4.93 28.99 -28.91
N ASN A 502 4.47 30.19 -28.52
CA ASN A 502 4.67 31.43 -29.28
C ASN A 502 6.15 31.69 -29.56
N GLN A 503 6.99 31.64 -28.53
CA GLN A 503 8.44 31.80 -28.69
C GLN A 503 9.08 30.68 -29.52
N LEU A 504 8.58 29.44 -29.41
CA LEU A 504 9.13 28.27 -30.13
C LEU A 504 8.73 28.23 -31.61
N TYR A 505 7.58 28.79 -31.98
CA TYR A 505 7.02 28.77 -33.33
C TYR A 505 7.00 30.14 -34.03
N GLU A 506 7.60 31.16 -33.41
CA GLU A 506 7.64 32.55 -33.91
C GLU A 506 6.24 33.11 -34.18
N LYS A 507 5.35 32.94 -33.19
CA LYS A 507 3.94 33.38 -33.20
C LYS A 507 3.57 34.27 -32.00
N SER A 508 2.38 34.86 -32.06
CA SER A 508 1.87 35.85 -31.11
C SER A 508 0.44 35.51 -30.62
N CYS A 509 0.09 34.23 -30.49
CA CYS A 509 -1.28 33.85 -30.12
C CYS A 509 -1.60 34.24 -28.67
N ASN A 510 -2.80 34.75 -28.39
CA ASN A 510 -3.19 35.26 -27.06
C ASN A 510 -4.39 34.50 -26.49
N ASP A 511 -4.40 34.26 -25.17
CA ASP A 511 -5.54 33.74 -24.42
C ASP A 511 -6.48 34.84 -23.89
N THR A 512 -7.74 34.47 -23.65
CA THR A 512 -8.74 35.32 -23.01
C THR A 512 -9.23 34.70 -21.70
N PRO A 513 -9.78 35.49 -20.75
CA PRO A 513 -10.37 34.96 -19.52
C PRO A 513 -11.45 33.90 -19.77
N GLU A 514 -12.29 34.09 -20.79
CA GLU A 514 -13.34 33.14 -21.20
C GLU A 514 -12.75 31.79 -21.65
N PHE A 515 -11.65 31.82 -22.41
CA PHE A 515 -10.93 30.61 -22.81
C PHE A 515 -10.30 29.91 -21.58
N CYS A 516 -9.72 30.66 -20.65
CA CYS A 516 -9.19 30.13 -19.39
C CYS A 516 -10.27 29.50 -18.50
N GLU A 517 -11.45 30.14 -18.37
CA GLU A 517 -12.61 29.55 -17.68
C GLU A 517 -13.07 28.26 -18.38
N THR A 518 -13.12 28.28 -19.70
CA THR A 518 -13.49 27.09 -20.49
C THR A 518 -12.53 25.92 -20.25
N LEU A 519 -11.21 26.17 -20.30
CA LEU A 519 -10.20 25.16 -19.94
C LEU A 519 -10.35 24.66 -18.50
N THR A 520 -10.80 25.51 -17.58
CA THR A 520 -10.95 25.17 -16.14
C THR A 520 -12.15 24.24 -15.88
N LEU A 521 -13.17 24.26 -16.74
CA LEU A 521 -14.35 23.39 -16.66
C LEU A 521 -14.09 21.96 -17.16
N GLU A 522 -13.17 21.79 -18.12
CA GLU A 522 -12.88 20.48 -18.76
C GLU A 522 -12.25 19.44 -17.82
N ALA A 523 -12.34 18.16 -18.21
CA ALA A 523 -12.04 17.02 -17.33
C ALA A 523 -10.56 16.59 -17.26
N TRP A 524 -9.77 16.88 -18.29
CA TRP A 524 -8.33 16.59 -18.41
C TRP A 524 -7.86 15.18 -17.98
N PRO A 525 -8.43 14.08 -18.52
CA PRO A 525 -7.98 12.71 -18.19
C PRO A 525 -6.50 12.43 -18.50
N GLY A 526 -5.89 13.14 -19.46
CA GLY A 526 -4.44 13.08 -19.73
C GLY A 526 -3.62 14.16 -19.01
N ASN A 527 -4.20 14.85 -18.02
CA ASN A 527 -3.56 15.84 -17.15
C ASN A 527 -2.76 16.91 -17.92
N ILE A 528 -1.60 17.35 -17.40
CA ILE A 528 -0.78 18.40 -18.02
C ILE A 528 -0.35 18.01 -19.43
N ARG A 529 -0.07 16.73 -19.69
CA ARG A 529 0.32 16.27 -21.04
C ARG A 529 -0.78 16.56 -22.06
N GLN A 530 -2.05 16.33 -21.71
CA GLN A 530 -3.18 16.65 -22.60
C GLN A 530 -3.35 18.16 -22.79
N LEU A 531 -3.26 18.96 -21.72
CA LEU A 531 -3.32 20.43 -21.80
C LEU A 531 -2.21 20.99 -22.69
N GLU A 532 -0.97 20.53 -22.49
CA GLU A 532 0.20 20.95 -23.26
C GLU A 532 0.08 20.53 -24.73
N SER A 533 -0.31 19.30 -25.03
CA SER A 533 -0.51 18.85 -26.42
C SER A 533 -1.65 19.58 -27.13
N LEU A 534 -2.72 19.94 -26.41
CA LEU A 534 -3.81 20.73 -26.99
C LEU A 534 -3.35 22.14 -27.34
N ILE A 535 -2.74 22.84 -26.37
CA ILE A 535 -2.24 24.22 -26.56
C ILE A 535 -1.15 24.25 -27.65
N GLN A 536 -0.25 23.27 -27.67
CA GLN A 536 0.75 23.12 -28.73
C GLN A 536 0.08 23.01 -30.10
N ARG A 537 -0.97 22.20 -30.24
CA ARG A 537 -1.72 22.02 -31.48
C ARG A 537 -2.49 23.28 -31.89
N MET A 538 -3.07 24.01 -30.92
CA MET A 538 -3.72 25.31 -31.16
C MET A 538 -2.72 26.33 -31.72
N VAL A 539 -1.66 26.65 -30.97
CA VAL A 539 -0.64 27.62 -31.39
C VAL A 539 0.00 27.20 -32.72
N LEU A 540 0.26 25.91 -32.94
CA LEU A 540 0.85 25.42 -34.20
C LEU A 540 -0.08 25.61 -35.42
N LEU A 541 -1.39 25.40 -35.27
CA LEU A 541 -2.36 25.46 -36.38
C LEU A 541 -2.99 26.84 -36.60
N SER A 542 -2.99 27.73 -35.61
CA SER A 542 -3.54 29.08 -35.74
C SER A 542 -2.70 30.01 -36.61
N GLU A 543 -3.32 31.05 -37.15
CA GLU A 543 -2.61 32.17 -37.81
C GLU A 543 -1.82 33.00 -36.78
N PRO A 544 -0.85 33.85 -37.21
CA PRO A 544 -0.22 34.84 -36.35
C PRO A 544 -1.25 35.74 -35.65
N ASP A 545 -0.91 36.23 -34.46
CA ASP A 545 -1.74 37.14 -33.63
C ASP A 545 -3.15 36.60 -33.25
N ALA A 546 -3.46 35.34 -33.54
CA ALA A 546 -4.76 34.72 -33.24
C ALA A 546 -5.11 34.75 -31.74
N VAL A 547 -6.38 35.03 -31.43
CA VAL A 547 -6.90 35.11 -30.06
C VAL A 547 -7.79 33.91 -29.77
N PHE A 548 -7.52 33.20 -28.66
CA PHE A 548 -8.30 32.05 -28.21
C PHE A 548 -9.48 32.51 -27.34
N THR A 549 -10.70 32.19 -27.76
CA THR A 549 -11.98 32.51 -27.11
C THR A 549 -12.87 31.27 -26.94
N GLY A 550 -13.53 31.20 -25.77
CA GLY A 550 -14.61 30.26 -25.47
C GLY A 550 -14.37 28.78 -25.81
N LYS A 551 -15.46 28.07 -26.13
CA LYS A 551 -15.44 26.66 -26.55
C LYS A 551 -15.07 26.45 -28.02
N GLU A 552 -15.31 27.45 -28.87
CA GLU A 552 -15.07 27.33 -30.31
C GLU A 552 -13.57 27.18 -30.64
N SER A 553 -12.69 27.75 -29.80
CA SER A 553 -11.24 27.56 -29.91
C SER A 553 -10.77 26.15 -29.52
N LEU A 554 -11.56 25.37 -28.77
CA LEU A 554 -11.23 23.98 -28.42
C LEU A 554 -11.58 23.00 -29.55
N SER A 555 -12.50 23.38 -30.46
CA SER A 555 -12.82 22.63 -31.68
C SER A 555 -11.77 22.77 -32.78
N ILE A 556 -10.52 22.42 -32.45
CA ILE A 556 -9.50 22.08 -33.45
C ILE A 556 -10.06 20.89 -34.27
N PRO A 557 -9.93 20.85 -35.61
CA PRO A 557 -10.46 19.77 -36.45
C PRO A 557 -10.17 18.37 -35.91
N ASP A 558 -11.17 17.49 -35.96
CA ASP A 558 -11.20 16.26 -35.16
C ASP A 558 -10.42 15.10 -35.80
N ASP A 559 -9.08 15.25 -35.85
CA ASP A 559 -8.15 14.20 -36.27
C ASP A 559 -8.29 12.91 -35.44
N THR A 560 -9.02 12.93 -34.32
CA THR A 560 -9.40 11.72 -33.56
C THR A 560 -10.08 10.69 -34.46
N ALA A 561 -10.90 11.12 -35.44
CA ALA A 561 -11.49 10.23 -36.43
C ALA A 561 -10.46 9.61 -37.39
N PHE A 562 -9.41 10.36 -37.76
CA PHE A 562 -8.30 9.90 -38.59
C PHE A 562 -7.41 8.90 -37.83
N TYR A 563 -7.08 9.20 -36.57
CA TYR A 563 -6.29 8.31 -35.71
C TYR A 563 -7.06 7.05 -35.27
N GLN A 564 -8.36 7.12 -35.00
CA GLN A 564 -9.17 5.91 -34.74
C GLN A 564 -9.19 4.95 -35.93
N HIS A 565 -9.24 5.47 -37.16
CA HIS A 565 -9.12 4.64 -38.37
C HIS A 565 -7.73 3.99 -38.48
N LEU A 566 -6.66 4.73 -38.22
CA LEU A 566 -5.29 4.20 -38.23
C LEU A 566 -5.02 3.14 -37.15
N LEU A 567 -5.64 3.28 -35.97
CA LEU A 567 -5.50 2.32 -34.88
C LEU A 567 -6.25 1.00 -35.13
N HIS A 568 -7.38 1.04 -35.84
CA HIS A 568 -8.16 -0.17 -36.18
C HIS A 568 -7.57 -1.02 -37.32
N ASP A 569 -6.77 -0.43 -38.22
CA ASP A 569 -6.16 -1.14 -39.36
C ASP A 569 -4.68 -1.57 -39.12
N SER A 570 -4.20 -1.51 -37.88
CA SER A 570 -2.87 -2.04 -37.50
C SER A 570 -2.86 -3.58 -37.48
N PRO A 571 -2.00 -4.28 -38.26
CA PRO A 571 -2.01 -5.75 -38.31
C PRO A 571 -1.65 -6.48 -37.00
N LEU A 572 -1.09 -5.77 -36.02
CA LEU A 572 -0.60 -6.33 -34.76
C LEU A 572 -1.68 -6.49 -33.69
N ALA A 573 -2.90 -5.97 -33.91
CA ALA A 573 -4.03 -6.10 -32.98
C ALA A 573 -4.91 -7.35 -33.22
N LYS A 574 -4.41 -8.34 -33.97
CA LYS A 574 -5.13 -9.60 -34.30
C LYS A 574 -4.26 -10.85 -34.14
N ALA A 575 -3.44 -10.87 -33.09
CA ALA A 575 -2.98 -12.10 -32.46
C ALA A 575 -3.70 -12.24 -31.10
N ASP A 576 -3.84 -13.48 -30.63
CA ASP A 576 -4.27 -13.84 -29.27
C ASP A 576 -5.70 -13.46 -28.83
N SER A 577 -6.69 -13.60 -29.73
CA SER A 577 -8.10 -13.76 -29.31
C SER A 577 -8.95 -14.65 -30.24
N ASP A 578 -8.39 -15.79 -30.67
CA ASP A 578 -9.03 -16.88 -31.40
C ASP A 578 -8.28 -18.19 -31.02
N ILE A 579 -8.89 -19.37 -30.83
CA ILE A 579 -10.33 -19.73 -30.90
C ILE A 579 -10.59 -21.08 -30.18
N SER A 580 -11.83 -21.33 -29.73
CA SER A 580 -12.38 -22.70 -29.58
C SER A 580 -13.91 -22.76 -29.76
N VAL A 581 -14.36 -22.32 -30.95
CA VAL A 581 -15.44 -22.85 -31.83
C VAL A 581 -16.64 -23.60 -31.19
N PRO A 582 -17.94 -23.36 -31.57
CA PRO A 582 -18.53 -22.44 -32.56
C PRO A 582 -19.42 -21.36 -31.83
N ALA A 583 -20.59 -20.83 -32.23
CA ALA A 583 -21.55 -21.08 -33.32
C ALA A 583 -22.53 -19.90 -33.58
N ALA A 584 -23.46 -20.10 -34.54
CA ALA A 584 -24.76 -19.42 -34.72
C ALA A 584 -24.79 -17.88 -34.87
N GLN A 585 -24.79 -17.40 -36.12
CA GLN A 585 -25.25 -16.05 -36.51
C GLN A 585 -26.80 -16.01 -36.60
N PRO A 586 -27.45 -14.84 -36.63
CA PRO A 586 -27.55 -14.07 -37.89
C PRO A 586 -27.50 -12.52 -37.75
N GLY A 587 -27.12 -11.84 -38.84
CA GLY A 587 -27.53 -10.46 -39.12
C GLY A 587 -26.49 -9.35 -38.95
N ILE A 588 -25.74 -9.03 -40.02
CA ILE A 588 -24.98 -7.79 -40.14
C ILE A 588 -25.57 -6.96 -41.30
N LEU A 589 -25.89 -5.70 -41.02
CA LEU A 589 -26.39 -4.73 -42.01
C LEU A 589 -25.54 -3.45 -41.96
N ILE A 590 -24.55 -3.36 -42.86
CA ILE A 590 -23.70 -2.18 -43.03
C ILE A 590 -23.98 -1.57 -44.40
N LYS A 591 -24.38 -0.29 -44.44
CA LYS A 591 -24.59 0.45 -45.70
C LYS A 591 -23.27 0.66 -46.42
N ARG A 592 -23.06 -0.03 -47.54
CA ARG A 592 -21.98 0.27 -48.51
C ARG A 592 -22.40 1.39 -49.44
N ARG A 593 -21.43 2.19 -49.90
CA ARG A 593 -21.48 2.80 -51.23
C ARG A 593 -20.91 1.76 -52.20
N ASN A 594 -21.74 1.22 -53.09
CA ASN A 594 -21.30 0.26 -54.10
C ASN A 594 -20.64 1.01 -55.25
N VAL A 595 -19.40 0.67 -55.58
CA VAL A 595 -18.73 1.01 -56.85
C VAL A 595 -18.88 -0.20 -57.77
N THR A 596 -19.27 -0.01 -59.02
CA THR A 596 -19.44 -1.12 -59.98
C THR A 596 -18.15 -1.39 -60.76
N PHE A 597 -18.00 -2.60 -61.28
CA PHE A 597 -16.85 -2.95 -62.14
C PHE A 597 -16.89 -2.23 -63.49
N GLU A 598 -18.04 -1.70 -63.91
CA GLU A 598 -18.21 -0.93 -65.14
C GLU A 598 -17.66 0.49 -64.98
N GLU A 599 -18.02 1.20 -63.91
CA GLU A 599 -17.40 2.50 -63.53
C GLU A 599 -15.87 2.38 -63.48
N LEU A 600 -15.38 1.27 -62.92
CA LEU A 600 -13.96 0.99 -62.75
C LEU A 600 -13.25 0.75 -64.10
N ARG A 601 -13.91 0.10 -65.07
CA ARG A 601 -13.42 -0.11 -66.44
C ARG A 601 -13.41 1.17 -67.28
N GLU A 602 -14.41 2.03 -67.15
CA GLU A 602 -14.42 3.33 -67.85
C GLU A 602 -13.31 4.24 -67.35
N LEU A 603 -13.12 4.32 -66.03
CA LEU A 603 -12.03 5.08 -65.43
C LEU A 603 -10.64 4.53 -65.82
N ASP A 604 -10.48 3.21 -65.93
CA ASP A 604 -9.21 2.60 -66.36
C ASP A 604 -8.84 2.98 -67.80
N ARG A 605 -9.83 3.01 -68.71
CA ARG A 605 -9.67 3.51 -70.08
C ARG A 605 -9.34 5.01 -70.09
N PHE A 606 -10.13 5.83 -69.38
CA PHE A 606 -10.03 7.30 -69.42
C PHE A 606 -8.72 7.82 -68.80
N TYR A 607 -8.22 7.18 -67.74
CA TYR A 607 -6.96 7.53 -67.11
C TYR A 607 -5.77 6.65 -67.56
N HIS A 608 -5.94 5.84 -68.62
CA HIS A 608 -4.93 4.94 -69.19
C HIS A 608 -4.16 4.14 -68.12
N GLY A 609 -4.89 3.43 -67.24
CA GLY A 609 -4.30 2.60 -66.19
C GLY A 609 -3.56 3.36 -65.07
N LYS A 610 -3.63 4.69 -65.00
CA LYS A 610 -2.99 5.50 -63.94
C LYS A 610 -3.74 5.39 -62.61
N LYS A 611 -3.61 4.22 -61.96
CA LYS A 611 -4.32 3.79 -60.73
C LYS A 611 -4.34 4.82 -59.58
N THR A 612 -3.38 5.75 -59.53
CA THR A 612 -3.41 6.92 -58.61
C THR A 612 -4.64 7.80 -58.80
N LEU A 613 -4.90 8.24 -60.04
CA LEU A 613 -5.95 9.21 -60.36
C LEU A 613 -7.33 8.55 -60.27
N ILE A 614 -7.41 7.28 -60.66
CA ILE A 614 -8.61 6.44 -60.53
C ILE A 614 -9.01 6.30 -59.05
N ALA A 615 -8.04 5.95 -58.18
CA ALA A 615 -8.27 5.84 -56.73
C ALA A 615 -8.76 7.17 -56.13
N GLN A 616 -8.06 8.26 -56.45
CA GLN A 616 -8.37 9.60 -55.96
C GLN A 616 -9.74 10.11 -56.49
N LYS A 617 -10.11 9.79 -57.72
CA LYS A 617 -11.41 10.15 -58.33
C LYS A 617 -12.59 9.35 -57.76
N LEU A 618 -12.36 8.10 -57.38
CA LEU A 618 -13.33 7.23 -56.68
C LEU A 618 -13.40 7.50 -55.16
N GLY A 619 -12.50 8.32 -54.60
CA GLY A 619 -12.43 8.57 -53.16
C GLY A 619 -11.95 7.36 -52.34
N ILE A 620 -11.21 6.43 -52.95
CA ILE A 620 -10.70 5.20 -52.30
C ILE A 620 -9.17 5.18 -52.31
N SER A 621 -8.56 4.41 -51.41
CA SER A 621 -7.11 4.22 -51.41
C SER A 621 -6.64 3.40 -52.61
N ARG A 622 -5.38 3.59 -53.05
CA ARG A 622 -4.73 2.74 -54.07
C ARG A 622 -4.79 1.24 -53.72
N SER A 623 -4.73 0.89 -52.43
CA SER A 623 -4.78 -0.50 -51.95
C SER A 623 -6.19 -1.09 -52.03
N THR A 624 -7.23 -0.32 -51.74
CA THR A 624 -8.63 -0.73 -51.96
C THR A 624 -8.92 -0.86 -53.45
N LEU A 625 -8.44 0.08 -54.28
CA LEU A 625 -8.53 -0.04 -55.74
C LEU A 625 -7.82 -1.31 -56.25
N TRP A 626 -6.61 -1.62 -55.75
CA TRP A 626 -5.90 -2.85 -56.12
C TRP A 626 -6.67 -4.13 -55.72
N ARG A 627 -7.37 -4.13 -54.58
CA ARG A 627 -8.27 -5.24 -54.20
C ARG A 627 -9.43 -5.41 -55.18
N PHE A 628 -9.98 -4.33 -55.74
CA PHE A 628 -11.00 -4.42 -56.79
C PHE A 628 -10.44 -5.00 -58.11
N TYR A 629 -9.28 -4.55 -58.59
CA TYR A 629 -8.63 -5.19 -59.76
C TYR A 629 -8.36 -6.67 -59.50
N LYS A 630 -7.85 -7.04 -58.32
CA LYS A 630 -7.59 -8.44 -57.96
C LYS A 630 -8.88 -9.28 -57.84
N MET A 631 -10.01 -8.68 -57.49
CA MET A 631 -11.32 -9.34 -57.60
C MET A 631 -11.73 -9.56 -59.05
N MET A 632 -11.46 -8.62 -59.97
CA MET A 632 -11.73 -8.84 -61.41
C MET A 632 -10.83 -9.93 -61.99
N GLU A 633 -9.53 -9.91 -61.67
CA GLU A 633 -8.56 -10.96 -62.05
C GLU A 633 -9.01 -12.34 -61.54
N ASN A 634 -9.44 -12.44 -60.27
CA ASN A 634 -9.95 -13.69 -59.70
C ASN A 634 -11.34 -14.13 -60.25
N LEU A 635 -12.06 -13.27 -60.96
CA LEU A 635 -13.39 -13.55 -61.54
C LEU A 635 -13.33 -13.87 -63.04
N ASN A 636 -12.17 -13.73 -63.71
CA ASN A 636 -12.00 -13.99 -65.15
C ASN A 636 -12.96 -13.18 -66.06
N ILE A 637 -13.08 -11.86 -65.81
CA ILE A 637 -13.90 -10.92 -66.61
C ILE A 637 -13.06 -9.78 -67.20
#